data_AF-A0A4W2DWV4-F1
#
_entry.id   AF-A0A4W2DWV4-F1
#
_cell.length_a   1.000
_cell.length_b   1.000
_cell.length_c   1.000
_cell.angle_alpha   90.00
_cell.angle_beta   90.00
_cell.angle_gamma   90.00
#
_symmetry.space_group_name_H-M   'P 1'
#
loop_
_entity.id
_entity.type
_entity.pdbx_description
1 polymer ?
#
loop_
_entity_poly.entity_id
_entity_poly.type
_entity_poly.pdbx_seq_one_letter_code
_entity_poly.pdbx_strand_id
1 'polypeptide(L)'
;MIAVNESIPLEFILLGFSDRPWLEFPLFVVFFISYMVTIFGNLTIILVSRLDSRLQTPMYFFLTNLSLLDLCYTTSTVPQLLVNLHSTRKVISYGGCVAQLFIFLALGATECVLMPVMCFDRFVAICRPLHYSVIMHQRLCLQLAAASWITGFSNALWFSILALQLPLCGPFVLDHFLCEVPALFKLSCVDTIANEAELFFLSMLFHLVPFTLIVISYAFIARAVLRIQSAEGRQKAFGTCGSHLLVVSLFYGTAISMYMQLPSPSSKDRGKMVSLFYGIVAPMLNPLIYALRNKEVKEAFKRLVARVFSIRK
;
A
#
# COMPACT_ATOMS: atom_id res chain seq x y z
N MET A 1 25.99 9.57 -24.95
CA MET A 1 24.66 9.37 -25.56
C MET A 1 24.80 8.30 -26.61
N ILE A 2 24.25 7.10 -26.38
CA ILE A 2 24.15 6.10 -27.44
C ILE A 2 22.81 6.36 -28.14
N ALA A 3 22.87 6.60 -29.44
CA ALA A 3 21.69 6.62 -30.31
C ALA A 3 21.02 5.24 -30.24
N VAL A 4 19.76 5.23 -29.81
CA VAL A 4 18.94 4.03 -29.65
C VAL A 4 18.59 3.51 -31.04
N ASN A 5 18.99 2.28 -31.35
CA ASN A 5 18.51 1.56 -32.52
C ASN A 5 17.11 1.01 -32.17
N GLU A 6 16.06 1.47 -32.86
CA GLU A 6 14.63 1.20 -32.59
C GLU A 6 14.16 -0.26 -32.84
N SER A 7 15.02 -1.27 -32.78
CA SER A 7 14.68 -2.62 -33.28
C SER A 7 14.84 -3.79 -32.32
N ILE A 8 15.08 -3.58 -31.02
CA ILE A 8 15.04 -4.66 -30.01
C ILE A 8 14.19 -4.19 -28.83
N PRO A 9 13.06 -4.85 -28.50
CA PRO A 9 12.37 -4.57 -27.25
C PRO A 9 13.31 -4.88 -26.08
N LEU A 10 13.70 -3.85 -25.32
CA LEU A 10 14.47 -4.05 -24.09
C LEU A 10 13.60 -4.84 -23.11
N GLU A 11 14.03 -6.07 -22.82
CA GLU A 11 13.42 -6.95 -21.82
C GLU A 11 14.31 -7.01 -20.59
N PHE A 12 13.70 -6.87 -19.41
CA PHE A 12 14.37 -7.15 -18.15
C PHE A 12 14.04 -8.56 -17.67
N ILE A 13 15.06 -9.33 -17.30
CA ILE A 13 14.90 -10.64 -16.67
C ILE A 13 14.70 -10.44 -15.17
N LEU A 14 13.55 -10.84 -14.64
CA LEU A 14 13.21 -10.81 -13.21
C LEU A 14 13.60 -12.17 -12.59
N LEU A 15 14.75 -12.23 -11.92
CA LEU A 15 15.25 -13.48 -11.32
C LEU A 15 14.37 -13.95 -10.16
N GLY A 16 13.77 -13.05 -9.37
CA GLY A 16 12.79 -13.40 -8.32
C GLY A 16 13.23 -14.59 -7.44
N PHE A 17 12.53 -15.73 -7.59
CA PHE A 17 12.76 -17.00 -6.89
C PHE A 17 13.39 -18.12 -7.76
N SER A 18 14.01 -17.77 -8.89
CA SER A 18 14.52 -18.74 -9.88
C SER A 18 15.55 -19.70 -9.33
N ASP A 19 16.26 -19.34 -8.26
CA ASP A 19 17.24 -20.21 -7.60
C ASP A 19 16.58 -21.35 -6.80
N ARG A 20 15.25 -21.34 -6.66
CA ARG A 20 14.46 -22.28 -5.86
C ARG A 20 13.17 -22.71 -6.60
N PRO A 21 13.26 -23.50 -7.68
CA PRO A 21 12.11 -23.88 -8.52
C PRO A 21 11.00 -24.60 -7.75
N TRP A 22 11.32 -25.35 -6.69
CA TRP A 22 10.34 -26.01 -5.81
C TRP A 22 9.38 -25.06 -5.07
N LEU A 23 9.70 -23.76 -4.98
CA LEU A 23 8.88 -22.75 -4.30
C LEU A 23 7.93 -22.06 -5.28
N GLU A 24 8.14 -22.18 -6.58
CA GLU A 24 7.38 -21.43 -7.58
C GLU A 24 5.90 -21.80 -7.56
N PHE A 25 5.58 -23.09 -7.54
CA PHE A 25 4.20 -23.55 -7.48
C PHE A 25 3.49 -23.20 -6.15
N PRO A 26 4.08 -23.45 -4.96
CA PRO A 26 3.52 -22.96 -3.70
C PRO A 26 3.29 -21.45 -3.67
N LEU A 27 4.27 -20.66 -4.13
CA LEU A 27 4.16 -19.20 -4.18
C LEU A 27 3.08 -18.73 -5.16
N PHE A 28 2.95 -19.40 -6.32
CA PHE A 28 1.88 -19.13 -7.27
C PHE A 28 0.51 -19.29 -6.61
N VAL A 29 0.29 -20.41 -5.92
CA VAL A 29 -0.98 -20.67 -5.22
C VAL A 29 -1.26 -19.61 -4.17
N VAL A 30 -0.25 -19.27 -3.34
CA VAL A 30 -0.39 -18.25 -2.29
C VAL A 30 -0.73 -16.89 -2.90
N PHE A 31 0.03 -16.42 -3.89
CA PHE A 31 -0.20 -15.10 -4.50
C PHE A 31 -1.51 -15.03 -5.27
N PHE A 32 -1.94 -16.12 -5.91
CA PHE A 32 -3.23 -16.18 -6.59
C PHE A 32 -4.39 -16.07 -5.59
N ILE A 33 -4.33 -16.80 -4.47
CA ILE A 33 -5.33 -16.70 -3.40
C ILE A 33 -5.33 -15.28 -2.81
N SER A 34 -4.15 -14.74 -2.49
CA SER A 34 -4.01 -13.37 -1.99
C SER A 34 -4.61 -12.36 -2.96
N TYR A 35 -4.34 -12.48 -4.26
CA TYR A 35 -4.91 -11.62 -5.29
C TYR A 35 -6.43 -11.63 -5.26
N MET A 36 -7.05 -12.82 -5.27
CA MET A 36 -8.50 -12.96 -5.25
C MET A 36 -9.10 -12.35 -3.98
N VAL A 37 -8.51 -12.63 -2.81
CA VAL A 37 -8.96 -12.05 -1.53
C VAL A 37 -8.88 -10.53 -1.55
N THR A 38 -7.79 -9.95 -2.07
CA THR A 38 -7.61 -8.50 -2.16
C THR A 38 -8.64 -7.88 -3.10
N ILE A 39 -8.87 -8.47 -4.28
CA ILE A 39 -9.86 -7.99 -5.26
C ILE A 39 -11.26 -8.00 -4.65
N PHE A 40 -11.74 -9.16 -4.21
CA PHE A 40 -13.11 -9.29 -3.69
C PHE A 40 -13.30 -8.51 -2.39
N GLY A 41 -12.31 -8.52 -1.50
CA GLY A 41 -12.35 -7.81 -0.23
C GLY A 41 -12.48 -6.30 -0.41
N ASN A 42 -11.59 -5.69 -1.19
CA ASN A 42 -11.61 -4.25 -1.41
C ASN A 42 -12.80 -3.80 -2.27
N LEU A 43 -13.22 -4.57 -3.28
CA LEU A 43 -14.46 -4.29 -4.01
C LEU A 43 -15.68 -4.31 -3.08
N THR A 44 -15.74 -5.28 -2.17
CA THR A 44 -16.83 -5.36 -1.18
C THR A 44 -16.85 -4.11 -0.29
N ILE A 45 -15.69 -3.66 0.19
CA ILE A 45 -15.60 -2.44 1.01
C ILE A 45 -16.09 -1.22 0.24
N ILE A 46 -15.66 -1.06 -1.02
CA ILE A 46 -16.11 0.04 -1.88
C ILE A 46 -17.63 -0.01 -2.06
N LEU A 47 -18.19 -1.16 -2.45
CA LEU A 47 -19.62 -1.33 -2.70
C LEU A 47 -20.45 -1.06 -1.44
N VAL A 48 -20.06 -1.66 -0.31
CA VAL A 48 -20.76 -1.52 0.97
C VAL A 48 -20.70 -0.08 1.48
N SER A 49 -19.56 0.59 1.36
CA SER A 49 -19.40 2.00 1.76
C SER A 49 -20.22 2.96 0.88
N ARG A 50 -20.44 2.62 -0.40
CA ARG A 50 -21.22 3.44 -1.33
C ARG A 50 -22.73 3.20 -1.22
N LEU A 51 -23.15 1.96 -1.00
CA LEU A 51 -24.55 1.54 -1.06
C LEU A 51 -25.29 1.58 0.29
N ASP A 52 -24.58 1.49 1.43
CA ASP A 52 -25.19 1.64 2.76
C ASP A 52 -24.99 3.08 3.27
N SER A 53 -26.07 3.86 3.30
CA SER A 53 -26.04 5.26 3.77
C SER A 53 -25.52 5.40 5.21
N ARG A 54 -25.62 4.37 6.05
CA ARG A 54 -25.08 4.40 7.42
C ARG A 54 -23.57 4.36 7.47
N LEU A 55 -22.92 3.91 6.40
CA LEU A 55 -21.47 3.88 6.28
C LEU A 55 -20.93 5.09 5.51
N GLN A 56 -21.75 6.06 5.12
CA GLN A 56 -21.29 7.28 4.45
C GLN A 56 -20.67 8.27 5.46
N THR A 57 -19.64 7.82 6.18
CA THR A 57 -18.86 8.65 7.10
C THR A 57 -17.49 8.98 6.49
N PRO A 58 -16.82 10.06 6.95
CA PRO A 58 -15.48 10.42 6.49
C PRO A 58 -14.46 9.28 6.51
N MET A 59 -14.46 8.43 7.54
CA MET A 59 -13.57 7.26 7.56
C MET A 59 -13.83 6.33 6.37
N TYR A 60 -15.08 5.92 6.11
CA TYR A 60 -15.37 4.98 5.02
C TYR A 60 -15.12 5.60 3.65
N PHE A 61 -15.20 6.93 3.52
CA PHE A 61 -14.72 7.65 2.35
C PHE A 61 -13.20 7.48 2.16
N PHE A 62 -12.39 7.66 3.21
CA PHE A 62 -10.93 7.40 3.11
C PHE A 62 -10.63 5.92 2.91
N LEU A 63 -11.37 5.03 3.55
CA LEU A 63 -11.24 3.59 3.38
C LEU A 63 -11.56 3.15 1.94
N THR A 64 -12.50 3.83 1.27
CA THR A 64 -12.77 3.63 -0.17
C THR A 64 -11.56 4.02 -1.02
N ASN A 65 -10.86 5.10 -0.68
CA ASN A 65 -9.62 5.50 -1.35
C ASN A 65 -8.51 4.47 -1.11
N LEU A 66 -8.34 4.01 0.13
CA LEU A 66 -7.38 2.95 0.47
C LEU A 66 -7.69 1.64 -0.27
N SER A 67 -8.97 1.27 -0.35
CA SER A 67 -9.41 0.08 -1.08
C SER A 67 -9.12 0.19 -2.59
N LEU A 68 -9.35 1.37 -3.18
CA LEU A 68 -9.02 1.63 -4.58
C LEU A 68 -7.51 1.53 -4.83
N LEU A 69 -6.72 2.09 -3.91
CA LEU A 69 -5.26 2.03 -3.92
C LEU A 69 -4.78 0.56 -3.87
N ASP A 70 -5.27 -0.23 -2.92
CA ASP A 70 -4.95 -1.65 -2.76
C ASP A 70 -5.27 -2.47 -4.02
N LEU A 71 -6.42 -2.19 -4.67
CA LEU A 71 -6.80 -2.82 -5.95
C LEU A 71 -5.81 -2.49 -7.06
N CYS A 72 -5.47 -1.21 -7.24
CA CYS A 72 -4.52 -0.77 -8.24
C CYS A 72 -3.12 -1.35 -7.98
N TYR A 73 -2.69 -1.37 -6.72
CA TYR A 73 -1.40 -1.86 -6.28
C TYR A 73 -1.22 -3.34 -6.60
N THR A 74 -2.21 -4.14 -6.20
CA THR A 74 -2.17 -5.59 -6.37
C THR A 74 -2.31 -5.95 -7.85
N THR A 75 -3.13 -5.23 -8.60
CA THR A 75 -3.34 -5.49 -10.04
C THR A 75 -2.15 -5.09 -10.91
N SER A 76 -1.36 -4.09 -10.52
CA SER A 76 -0.16 -3.71 -11.27
C SER A 76 1.03 -4.64 -11.04
N THR A 77 1.03 -5.41 -9.94
CA THR A 77 2.19 -6.22 -9.51
C THR A 77 1.95 -7.73 -9.59
N VAL A 78 0.83 -8.21 -9.04
CA VAL A 78 0.58 -9.65 -8.84
C VAL A 78 0.34 -10.41 -10.15
N PRO A 79 -0.42 -9.91 -11.15
CA PRO A 79 -0.58 -10.63 -12.41
C PRO A 79 0.74 -10.93 -13.12
N GLN A 80 1.64 -9.95 -13.18
CA GLN A 80 2.97 -10.15 -13.79
C GLN A 80 3.81 -11.14 -12.97
N LEU A 81 3.75 -11.05 -11.64
CA LEU A 81 4.41 -12.01 -10.75
C LEU A 81 3.92 -13.44 -11.00
N LEU A 82 2.60 -13.64 -11.12
CA LEU A 82 2.01 -14.96 -11.39
C LEU A 82 2.43 -15.52 -12.76
N VAL A 83 2.48 -14.68 -13.79
CA VAL A 83 3.00 -15.08 -15.12
C VAL A 83 4.46 -15.50 -15.02
N ASN A 84 5.29 -14.74 -14.31
CA ASN A 84 6.71 -15.05 -14.12
C ASN A 84 6.97 -16.30 -13.27
N LEU A 85 6.06 -16.66 -12.38
CA LEU A 85 6.15 -17.91 -11.60
C LEU A 85 5.76 -19.16 -12.41
N HIS A 86 5.02 -18.98 -13.51
CA HIS A 86 4.62 -20.09 -14.40
C HIS A 86 5.48 -20.20 -15.66
N SER A 87 6.08 -19.08 -16.10
CA SER A 87 6.84 -18.99 -17.34
C SER A 87 8.30 -19.41 -17.16
N THR A 88 8.84 -20.11 -18.17
CA THR A 88 10.30 -20.38 -18.26
C THR A 88 11.09 -19.11 -18.62
N ARG A 89 10.45 -18.12 -19.25
CA ARG A 89 11.01 -16.79 -19.52
C ARG A 89 10.38 -15.77 -18.58
N LYS A 90 11.14 -15.33 -17.60
CA LYS A 90 10.71 -14.40 -16.55
C LYS A 90 11.06 -12.97 -16.93
N VAL A 91 10.41 -12.46 -17.97
CA VAL A 91 10.73 -11.16 -18.55
C VAL A 91 9.62 -10.15 -18.34
N ILE A 92 10.01 -8.90 -18.16
CA ILE A 92 9.12 -7.73 -18.22
C ILE A 92 9.69 -6.76 -19.25
N SER A 93 8.83 -6.16 -20.07
CA SER A 93 9.28 -5.11 -20.99
C SER A 93 9.76 -3.89 -20.22
N TYR A 94 10.67 -3.10 -20.80
CA TYR A 94 11.11 -1.83 -20.22
C TYR A 94 9.92 -0.92 -19.87
N GLY A 95 8.97 -0.74 -20.79
CA GLY A 95 7.76 0.06 -20.55
C GLY A 95 6.89 -0.49 -19.41
N GLY A 96 6.74 -1.82 -19.33
CA GLY A 96 6.04 -2.47 -18.22
C GLY A 96 6.74 -2.25 -16.87
N CYS A 97 8.06 -2.33 -16.86
CA CYS A 97 8.89 -2.08 -15.69
C CYS A 97 8.76 -0.64 -15.17
N VAL A 98 8.82 0.34 -16.08
CA VAL A 98 8.65 1.76 -15.75
C VAL A 98 7.24 2.05 -15.24
N ALA A 99 6.21 1.51 -15.90
CA ALA A 99 4.83 1.68 -15.46
C ALA A 99 4.60 1.07 -14.07
N GLN A 100 5.09 -0.15 -13.84
CA GLN A 100 4.96 -0.83 -12.55
C GLN A 100 5.67 -0.05 -11.44
N LEU A 101 6.89 0.43 -11.70
CA LEU A 101 7.67 1.25 -10.76
C LEU A 101 6.91 2.52 -10.37
N PHE A 102 6.43 3.28 -11.36
CA PHE A 102 5.72 4.53 -11.13
C PHE A 102 4.44 4.31 -10.32
N ILE A 103 3.65 3.30 -10.69
CA ILE A 103 2.41 2.96 -9.97
C ILE A 103 2.72 2.56 -8.53
N PHE A 104 3.72 1.70 -8.32
CA PHE A 104 4.12 1.22 -6.99
C PHE A 104 4.52 2.39 -6.08
N LEU A 105 5.37 3.30 -6.58
CA LEU A 105 5.79 4.49 -5.85
C LEU A 105 4.63 5.43 -5.54
N ALA A 106 3.74 5.66 -6.52
CA ALA A 106 2.63 6.59 -6.37
C ALA A 106 1.65 6.10 -5.31
N LEU A 107 1.25 4.84 -5.42
CA LEU A 107 0.29 4.24 -4.51
C LEU A 107 0.89 4.08 -3.10
N GLY A 108 2.13 3.58 -2.95
CA GLY A 108 2.75 3.47 -1.64
C GLY A 108 2.89 4.82 -0.93
N ALA A 109 3.26 5.86 -1.67
CA ALA A 109 3.35 7.21 -1.12
C ALA A 109 1.99 7.80 -0.76
N THR A 110 0.95 7.58 -1.58
CA THR A 110 -0.41 7.98 -1.24
C THR A 110 -0.92 7.25 0.00
N GLU A 111 -0.66 5.95 0.15
CA GLU A 111 -1.06 5.17 1.33
C GLU A 111 -0.41 5.74 2.60
N CYS A 112 0.89 6.04 2.54
CA CYS A 112 1.64 6.66 3.65
C CYS A 112 1.01 7.98 4.12
N VAL A 113 0.51 8.81 3.20
CA VAL A 113 -0.15 10.10 3.53
C VAL A 113 -1.61 9.89 3.94
N LEU A 114 -2.29 8.87 3.43
CA LEU A 114 -3.68 8.57 3.77
C LEU A 114 -3.81 8.01 5.21
N MET A 115 -2.82 7.26 5.70
CA MET A 115 -2.79 6.74 7.08
C MET A 115 -2.90 7.83 8.16
N PRO A 116 -2.09 8.91 8.18
CA PRO A 116 -2.25 9.98 9.15
C PRO A 116 -3.57 10.76 8.94
N VAL A 117 -4.11 10.85 7.72
CA VAL A 117 -5.43 11.46 7.47
C VAL A 117 -6.55 10.64 8.13
N MET A 118 -6.52 9.31 7.98
CA MET A 118 -7.45 8.40 8.66
C MET A 118 -7.26 8.42 10.18
N CYS A 119 -6.02 8.58 10.66
CA CYS A 119 -5.74 8.80 12.08
C CYS A 119 -6.32 10.15 12.57
N PHE A 120 -6.23 11.21 11.77
CA PHE A 120 -6.80 12.51 12.08
C PHE A 120 -8.33 12.46 12.20
N ASP A 121 -9.03 11.76 11.30
CA ASP A 121 -10.47 11.47 11.45
C ASP A 121 -10.79 10.87 12.82
N ARG A 122 -10.05 9.82 13.21
CA ARG A 122 -10.24 9.13 14.50
C ARG A 122 -9.96 10.04 15.69
N PHE A 123 -8.91 10.85 15.58
CA PHE A 123 -8.57 11.84 16.59
C PHE A 123 -9.71 12.84 16.80
N VAL A 124 -10.24 13.43 15.73
CA VAL A 124 -11.33 14.41 15.85
C VAL A 124 -12.59 13.73 16.39
N ALA A 125 -12.92 12.53 15.90
CA ALA A 125 -14.11 11.79 16.33
C ALA A 125 -14.13 11.48 17.84
N ILE A 126 -12.96 11.16 18.43
CA ILE A 126 -12.86 10.73 19.83
C ILE A 126 -12.51 11.90 20.75
N CYS A 127 -11.55 12.75 20.37
CA CYS A 127 -11.08 13.84 21.21
C CYS A 127 -11.97 15.09 21.15
N ARG A 128 -12.73 15.27 20.05
CA ARG A 128 -13.58 16.45 19.81
C ARG A 128 -14.97 16.06 19.25
N PRO A 129 -15.73 15.17 19.91
CA PRO A 129 -16.96 14.59 19.34
C PRO A 129 -18.00 15.65 18.97
N LEU A 130 -18.17 16.72 19.77
CA LEU A 130 -19.13 17.80 19.50
C LEU A 130 -18.80 18.65 18.26
N HIS A 131 -17.54 18.68 17.83
CA HIS A 131 -17.08 19.46 16.69
C HIS A 131 -16.80 18.59 15.46
N TYR A 132 -17.02 17.27 15.55
CA TYR A 132 -16.65 16.32 14.51
C TYR A 132 -17.26 16.65 13.15
N SER A 133 -18.57 16.91 13.09
CA SER A 133 -19.29 17.20 11.84
C SER A 133 -18.89 18.54 11.20
N VAL A 134 -18.48 19.51 12.02
CA VAL A 134 -18.03 20.83 11.54
C VAL A 134 -16.61 20.74 10.99
N ILE A 135 -15.74 20.01 11.68
CA ILE A 135 -14.34 19.83 11.26
C ILE A 135 -14.28 18.88 10.05
N MET A 136 -14.75 17.64 10.20
CA MET A 136 -14.68 16.58 9.18
C MET A 136 -15.86 16.64 8.20
N HIS A 137 -16.09 17.83 7.64
CA HIS A 137 -17.06 18.03 6.58
C HIS A 137 -16.55 17.51 5.23
N GLN A 138 -17.48 17.29 4.28
CA GLN A 138 -17.18 16.60 3.02
C GLN A 138 -16.12 17.30 2.16
N ARG A 139 -16.11 18.64 2.12
CA ARG A 139 -15.12 19.41 1.33
C ARG A 139 -13.70 19.22 1.87
N LEU A 140 -13.51 19.25 3.19
CA LEU A 140 -12.20 18.92 3.78
C LEU A 140 -11.79 17.48 3.47
N CYS A 141 -12.72 16.52 3.56
CA CYS A 141 -12.41 15.12 3.25
C CYS A 141 -11.92 14.95 1.80
N LEU A 142 -12.58 15.62 0.84
CA LEU A 142 -12.17 15.65 -0.56
C LEU A 142 -10.79 16.30 -0.73
N GLN A 143 -10.53 17.41 -0.05
CA GLN A 143 -9.22 18.09 -0.09
C GLN A 143 -8.10 17.22 0.47
N LEU A 144 -8.33 16.54 1.60
CA LEU A 144 -7.34 15.65 2.22
C LEU A 144 -7.05 14.44 1.33
N ALA A 145 -8.08 13.84 0.73
CA ALA A 145 -7.90 12.75 -0.23
C ALA A 145 -7.13 13.23 -1.47
N ALA A 146 -7.51 14.36 -2.06
CA ALA A 146 -6.83 14.93 -3.22
C ALA A 146 -5.37 15.25 -2.92
N ALA A 147 -5.08 15.86 -1.75
CA ALA A 147 -3.72 16.11 -1.31
C ALA A 147 -2.91 14.82 -1.17
N SER A 148 -3.49 13.76 -0.60
CA SER A 148 -2.82 12.45 -0.47
C SER A 148 -2.45 11.85 -1.84
N TRP A 149 -3.37 11.91 -2.80
CA TRP A 149 -3.11 11.44 -4.16
C TRP A 149 -2.06 12.29 -4.87
N ILE A 150 -2.20 13.62 -4.85
CA ILE A 150 -1.26 14.54 -5.49
C ILE A 150 0.15 14.34 -4.92
N THR A 151 0.30 14.31 -3.59
CA THR A 151 1.60 14.09 -2.95
C THR A 151 2.20 12.75 -3.37
N GLY A 152 1.42 11.67 -3.43
CA GLY A 152 1.92 10.37 -3.86
C GLY A 152 2.39 10.35 -5.31
N PHE A 153 1.59 10.90 -6.24
CA PHE A 153 1.97 11.01 -7.64
C PHE A 153 3.19 11.93 -7.87
N SER A 154 3.28 13.05 -7.16
CA SER A 154 4.45 13.94 -7.23
C SER A 154 5.71 13.23 -6.72
N ASN A 155 5.60 12.48 -5.62
CA ASN A 155 6.71 11.69 -5.08
C ASN A 155 7.18 10.61 -6.07
N ALA A 156 6.23 9.91 -6.69
CA ALA A 156 6.54 8.92 -7.72
C ALA A 156 7.22 9.53 -8.94
N LEU A 157 6.74 10.69 -9.39
CA LEU A 157 7.35 11.41 -10.50
C LEU A 157 8.79 11.80 -10.18
N TRP A 158 9.06 12.35 -8.99
CA TRP A 158 10.41 12.73 -8.57
C TRP A 158 11.36 11.54 -8.61
N PHE A 159 11.02 10.45 -7.91
CA PHE A 159 11.88 9.27 -7.85
C PHE A 159 11.98 8.52 -9.17
N SER A 160 10.95 8.56 -10.01
CA SER A 160 11.02 7.97 -11.35
C SER A 160 11.93 8.79 -12.25
N ILE A 161 11.90 10.13 -12.20
CA ILE A 161 12.84 10.98 -12.95
C ILE A 161 14.27 10.68 -12.51
N LEU A 162 14.51 10.64 -11.20
CA LEU A 162 15.83 10.31 -10.63
C LEU A 162 16.35 8.94 -11.13
N ALA A 163 15.46 7.93 -11.22
CA ALA A 163 15.77 6.60 -11.71
C ALA A 163 16.00 6.53 -13.23
N LEU A 164 15.15 7.18 -14.02
CA LEU A 164 15.10 7.03 -15.47
C LEU A 164 16.09 7.94 -16.21
N GLN A 165 16.62 8.98 -15.56
CA GLN A 165 17.67 9.82 -16.14
C GLN A 165 19.05 9.16 -16.14
N LEU A 166 19.23 8.07 -15.38
CA LEU A 166 20.51 7.38 -15.31
C LEU A 166 20.74 6.51 -16.56
N PRO A 167 21.95 6.56 -17.16
CA PRO A 167 22.30 5.66 -18.25
C PRO A 167 22.42 4.23 -17.69
N LEU A 168 21.74 3.27 -18.32
CA LEU A 168 21.79 1.85 -17.97
C LEU A 168 22.80 1.12 -18.85
N CYS A 169 23.73 0.35 -18.26
CA CYS A 169 24.76 -0.40 -19.00
C CYS A 169 24.90 -1.88 -18.59
N GLY A 170 24.22 -2.31 -17.52
CA GLY A 170 24.31 -3.69 -17.05
C GLY A 170 23.61 -4.70 -17.96
N PRO A 171 23.85 -6.01 -17.78
CA PRO A 171 22.92 -7.01 -18.31
C PRO A 171 21.55 -6.69 -17.70
N PHE A 172 20.50 -6.59 -18.51
CA PHE A 172 19.12 -6.21 -18.11
C PHE A 172 18.48 -7.28 -17.21
N VAL A 173 19.11 -7.59 -16.08
CA VAL A 173 18.79 -8.66 -15.15
C VAL A 173 18.54 -8.01 -13.80
N LEU A 174 17.30 -8.05 -13.36
CA LEU A 174 16.86 -7.55 -12.07
C LEU A 174 16.79 -8.73 -11.09
N ASP A 175 17.64 -8.72 -10.06
CA ASP A 175 17.57 -9.69 -8.95
C ASP A 175 16.42 -9.35 -7.97
N HIS A 176 15.24 -9.11 -8.52
CA HIS A 176 14.00 -8.80 -7.82
C HIS A 176 12.82 -9.31 -8.65
N PHE A 177 11.65 -9.45 -8.04
CA PHE A 177 10.41 -9.84 -8.76
C PHE A 177 9.54 -8.63 -9.13
N LEU A 178 9.96 -7.42 -8.73
CA LEU A 178 9.33 -6.15 -9.09
C LEU A 178 10.40 -5.17 -9.58
N CYS A 179 9.97 -4.21 -10.40
CA CYS A 179 10.80 -3.07 -10.76
C CYS A 179 10.79 -2.03 -9.64
N GLU A 180 11.95 -1.80 -9.02
CA GLU A 180 12.14 -0.84 -7.94
C GLU A 180 13.34 0.08 -8.21
N VAL A 181 13.30 1.31 -7.68
CA VAL A 181 14.37 2.32 -7.87
C VAL A 181 15.75 1.79 -7.50
N PRO A 182 15.97 1.12 -6.34
CA PRO A 182 17.29 0.62 -5.98
C PRO A 182 17.80 -0.48 -6.94
N ALA A 183 16.89 -1.22 -7.58
CA ALA A 183 17.26 -2.23 -8.56
C ALA A 183 17.72 -1.59 -9.88
N LEU A 184 17.12 -0.45 -10.27
CA LEU A 184 17.56 0.34 -11.43
C LEU A 184 18.90 1.03 -11.19
N PHE A 185 19.13 1.57 -9.99
CA PHE A 185 20.41 2.20 -9.64
C PHE A 185 21.59 1.23 -9.79
N LYS A 186 21.43 -0.04 -9.40
CA LYS A 186 22.46 -1.08 -9.57
C LYS A 186 22.79 -1.41 -11.03
N LEU A 187 21.94 -1.04 -11.99
CA LEU A 187 22.15 -1.25 -13.43
C LEU A 187 22.78 -0.04 -14.13
N SER A 188 22.93 1.07 -13.41
CA SER A 188 23.51 2.32 -13.91
C SER A 188 24.99 2.15 -14.28
N CYS A 189 25.41 2.84 -15.34
CA CYS A 189 26.83 2.92 -15.74
C CYS A 189 27.63 3.94 -14.91
N VAL A 190 26.93 4.81 -14.18
CA VAL A 190 27.50 5.93 -13.43
C VAL A 190 27.27 5.72 -11.94
N ASP A 191 28.13 6.33 -11.13
CA ASP A 191 28.04 6.28 -9.67
C ASP A 191 26.68 6.80 -9.17
N THR A 192 26.00 5.98 -8.37
CA THR A 192 24.67 6.25 -7.83
C THR A 192 24.68 6.65 -6.35
N ILE A 193 25.84 6.75 -5.69
CA ILE A 193 25.94 7.02 -4.24
C ILE A 193 25.13 8.27 -3.83
N ALA A 194 25.23 9.37 -4.58
CA ALA A 194 24.47 10.59 -4.28
C ALA A 194 22.95 10.38 -4.43
N ASN A 195 22.52 9.69 -5.49
CA ASN A 195 21.10 9.38 -5.74
C ASN A 195 20.54 8.42 -4.67
N GLU A 196 21.35 7.45 -4.24
CA GLU A 196 21.01 6.51 -3.16
C GLU A 196 20.88 7.22 -1.81
N ALA A 197 21.79 8.14 -1.51
CA ALA A 197 21.72 8.96 -0.30
C ALA A 197 20.48 9.88 -0.31
N GLU A 198 20.17 10.51 -1.44
CA GLU A 198 18.97 11.33 -1.61
C GLU A 198 17.69 10.50 -1.44
N LEU A 199 17.60 9.35 -2.11
CA LEU A 199 16.49 8.40 -1.98
C LEU A 199 16.29 7.97 -0.52
N PHE A 200 17.37 7.61 0.17
CA PHE A 200 17.32 7.20 1.56
C PHE A 200 16.82 8.32 2.46
N PHE A 201 17.39 9.52 2.33
CA PHE A 201 17.05 10.67 3.16
C PHE A 201 15.59 11.12 2.97
N LEU A 202 15.17 11.30 1.71
CA LEU A 202 13.80 11.69 1.39
C LEU A 202 12.79 10.62 1.81
N SER A 203 13.07 9.35 1.56
CA SER A 203 12.21 8.24 2.01
C SER A 203 12.10 8.23 3.54
N MET A 204 13.22 8.38 4.27
CA MET A 204 13.23 8.41 5.73
C MET A 204 12.35 9.54 6.28
N LEU A 205 12.48 10.76 5.76
CA LEU A 205 11.63 11.89 6.15
C LEU A 205 10.15 11.62 5.83
N PHE A 206 9.88 11.11 4.64
CA PHE A 206 8.52 10.85 4.15
C PHE A 206 7.80 9.77 4.98
N HIS A 207 8.52 8.84 5.60
CA HIS A 207 7.92 7.86 6.52
C HIS A 207 7.85 8.38 7.97
N LEU A 208 8.91 9.03 8.46
CA LEU A 208 8.99 9.47 9.86
C LEU A 208 7.97 10.54 10.21
N VAL A 209 7.71 11.49 9.32
CA VAL A 209 6.78 12.60 9.58
C VAL A 209 5.35 12.07 9.77
N PRO A 210 4.74 11.32 8.83
CA PRO A 210 3.47 10.64 9.04
C PRO A 210 3.43 9.73 10.27
N PHE A 211 4.47 8.92 10.48
CA PHE A 211 4.52 8.01 11.62
C PHE A 211 4.45 8.77 12.95
N THR A 212 5.21 9.86 13.08
CA THR A 212 5.22 10.70 14.27
C THR A 212 3.84 11.33 14.53
N LEU A 213 3.19 11.83 13.47
CA LEU A 213 1.83 12.37 13.56
C LEU A 213 0.84 11.30 14.07
N ILE A 214 0.91 10.09 13.53
CA ILE A 214 0.05 8.97 13.94
C ILE A 214 0.27 8.64 15.42
N VAL A 215 1.53 8.50 15.86
CA VAL A 215 1.86 8.18 17.26
C VAL A 215 1.34 9.25 18.21
N ILE A 216 1.57 10.53 17.90
CA ILE A 216 1.09 11.65 18.73
C ILE A 216 -0.45 11.63 18.79
N SER A 217 -1.12 11.52 17.66
CA SER A 217 -2.59 11.47 17.60
C SER A 217 -3.16 10.29 18.39
N TYR A 218 -2.56 9.10 18.30
CA TYR A 218 -3.00 7.94 19.07
C TYR A 218 -2.70 8.03 20.56
N ALA A 219 -1.64 8.73 20.97
CA ALA A 219 -1.40 9.03 22.39
C ALA A 219 -2.54 9.90 22.96
N PHE A 220 -2.98 10.92 22.21
CA PHE A 220 -4.14 11.72 22.61
C PHE A 220 -5.44 10.92 22.61
N ILE A 221 -5.68 10.08 21.59
CA ILE A 221 -6.84 9.20 21.53
C ILE A 221 -6.86 8.26 22.73
N ALA A 222 -5.74 7.61 23.06
CA ALA A 222 -5.64 6.71 24.21
C ALA A 222 -6.00 7.45 25.51
N ARG A 223 -5.45 8.65 25.72
CA ARG A 223 -5.80 9.49 26.87
C ARG A 223 -7.29 9.84 26.92
N ALA A 224 -7.90 10.14 25.78
CA ALA A 224 -9.33 10.44 25.70
C ALA A 224 -10.18 9.20 26.00
N VAL A 225 -9.83 8.04 25.44
CA VAL A 225 -10.53 6.77 25.67
C VAL A 225 -10.49 6.35 27.15
N LEU A 226 -9.35 6.52 27.81
CA LEU A 226 -9.22 6.24 29.25
C LEU A 226 -10.13 7.12 30.13
N ARG A 227 -10.54 8.30 29.63
CA ARG A 227 -11.47 9.20 30.34
C ARG A 227 -12.95 8.87 30.11
N ILE A 228 -13.28 8.03 29.13
CA ILE A 228 -14.66 7.62 28.86
C ILE A 228 -15.14 6.78 30.06
N GLN A 229 -16.29 7.12 30.66
CA GLN A 229 -16.80 6.39 31.82
C GLN A 229 -17.56 5.11 31.44
N SER A 230 -18.20 5.06 30.26
CA SER A 230 -18.96 3.87 29.86
C SER A 230 -18.07 2.77 29.24
N ALA A 231 -18.27 1.53 29.70
CA ALA A 231 -17.56 0.37 29.18
C ALA A 231 -17.85 0.13 27.69
N GLU A 232 -19.10 0.34 27.28
CA GLU A 232 -19.52 0.22 25.88
C GLU A 232 -18.84 1.25 24.98
N GLY A 233 -18.71 2.49 25.44
CA GLY A 233 -18.02 3.57 24.73
C GLY A 233 -16.53 3.27 24.54
N ARG A 234 -15.86 2.74 25.59
CA ARG A 234 -14.47 2.28 25.48
C ARG A 234 -14.33 1.14 24.49
N GLN A 235 -15.19 0.13 24.58
CA GLN A 235 -15.14 -1.04 23.69
C GLN A 235 -15.35 -0.65 22.22
N LYS A 236 -16.28 0.27 21.95
CA LYS A 236 -16.50 0.82 20.60
C LYS A 236 -15.25 1.54 20.08
N ALA A 237 -14.60 2.37 20.91
CA ALA A 237 -13.37 3.06 20.52
C ALA A 237 -12.21 2.09 20.25
N PHE A 238 -12.02 1.05 21.09
CA PHE A 238 -11.01 0.02 20.85
C PHE A 238 -11.27 -0.78 19.56
N GLY A 239 -12.53 -1.10 19.26
CA GLY A 239 -12.89 -1.80 18.03
C GLY A 239 -12.54 -1.01 16.77
N THR A 240 -12.85 0.29 16.75
CA THR A 240 -12.59 1.15 15.58
C THR A 240 -11.12 1.54 15.45
N CYS A 241 -10.50 2.04 16.52
CA CYS A 241 -9.08 2.42 16.53
C CYS A 241 -8.14 1.22 16.40
N GLY A 242 -8.49 0.08 16.98
CA GLY A 242 -7.65 -1.13 16.94
C GLY A 242 -7.46 -1.65 15.51
N SER A 243 -8.50 -1.60 14.68
CA SER A 243 -8.39 -1.98 13.26
C SER A 243 -7.40 -1.10 12.50
N HIS A 244 -7.48 0.22 12.67
CA HIS A 244 -6.55 1.15 12.04
C HIS A 244 -5.13 1.02 12.59
N LEU A 245 -4.96 0.87 13.90
CA LEU A 245 -3.64 0.64 14.49
C LEU A 245 -2.98 -0.64 13.97
N LEU A 246 -3.74 -1.72 13.78
CA LEU A 246 -3.20 -2.95 13.18
C LEU A 246 -2.69 -2.71 11.76
N VAL A 247 -3.45 -1.99 10.93
CA VAL A 247 -3.05 -1.65 9.56
C VAL A 247 -1.79 -0.77 9.57
N VAL A 248 -1.76 0.28 10.40
CA VAL A 248 -0.58 1.14 10.60
C VAL A 248 0.63 0.33 11.07
N SER A 249 0.45 -0.58 12.04
CA SER A 249 1.52 -1.41 12.58
C SER A 249 2.05 -2.39 11.54
N LEU A 250 1.20 -2.96 10.69
CA LEU A 250 1.65 -3.79 9.58
C LEU A 250 2.48 -2.95 8.60
N PHE A 251 1.96 -1.81 8.14
CA PHE A 251 2.62 -0.93 7.18
C PHE A 251 3.98 -0.40 7.68
N TYR A 252 3.98 0.32 8.81
CA TYR A 252 5.21 0.93 9.34
C TYR A 252 6.12 -0.07 10.04
N GLY A 253 5.57 -1.11 10.67
CA GLY A 253 6.37 -2.15 11.32
C GLY A 253 7.22 -2.91 10.31
N THR A 254 6.67 -3.23 9.14
CA THR A 254 7.46 -3.83 8.06
C THR A 254 8.53 -2.88 7.55
N ALA A 255 8.21 -1.60 7.33
CA ALA A 255 9.17 -0.60 6.85
C ALA A 255 10.32 -0.39 7.85
N ILE A 256 10.02 -0.20 9.14
CA ILE A 256 11.01 0.01 10.19
C ILE A 256 11.91 -1.21 10.39
N SER A 257 11.36 -2.43 10.32
CA SER A 257 12.17 -3.65 10.43
C SER A 257 13.27 -3.70 9.37
N MET A 258 13.07 -3.04 8.23
CA MET A 258 14.01 -3.04 7.12
C MET A 258 15.14 -2.05 7.30
N TYR A 259 14.83 -0.86 7.82
CA TYR A 259 15.83 0.16 8.09
C TYR A 259 16.72 -0.17 9.30
N MET A 260 16.24 -0.95 10.26
CA MET A 260 17.02 -1.32 11.46
C MET A 260 18.03 -2.47 11.25
N GLN A 261 18.18 -3.01 10.04
CA GLN A 261 19.02 -4.18 9.81
C GLN A 261 20.38 -3.85 9.19
N LEU A 262 21.44 -4.36 9.82
CA LEU A 262 22.81 -4.25 9.29
C LEU A 262 22.96 -5.00 7.96
N PRO A 263 23.84 -4.53 7.05
CA PRO A 263 24.15 -5.24 5.81
C PRO A 263 24.73 -6.63 6.10
N SER A 264 24.11 -7.69 5.57
CA SER A 264 24.62 -9.06 5.65
C SER A 264 24.35 -9.83 4.35
N PRO A 265 25.04 -10.93 4.02
CA PRO A 265 24.79 -11.70 2.80
C PRO A 265 23.35 -12.23 2.66
N SER A 266 22.67 -12.47 3.79
CA SER A 266 21.24 -12.79 3.87
C SER A 266 20.29 -11.62 3.58
N SER A 267 20.81 -10.41 3.35
CA SER A 267 19.99 -9.21 3.07
C SER A 267 19.35 -9.20 1.67
N LYS A 268 19.89 -9.96 0.70
CA LYS A 268 19.36 -10.03 -0.68
C LYS A 268 17.96 -10.65 -0.75
N ASP A 269 17.75 -11.77 -0.08
CA ASP A 269 16.43 -12.45 0.00
C ASP A 269 15.41 -11.64 0.82
N ARG A 270 15.88 -10.76 1.70
CA ARG A 270 15.04 -9.99 2.60
C ARG A 270 14.37 -8.80 1.91
N GLY A 271 15.07 -8.05 1.05
CA GLY A 271 14.46 -6.98 0.24
C GLY A 271 13.30 -7.49 -0.61
N LYS A 272 13.46 -8.69 -1.18
CA LYS A 272 12.39 -9.42 -1.85
C LYS A 272 11.19 -9.67 -0.93
N MET A 273 11.42 -10.17 0.29
CA MET A 273 10.34 -10.35 1.26
C MET A 273 9.63 -9.05 1.66
N VAL A 274 10.31 -7.90 1.67
CA VAL A 274 9.69 -6.59 1.96
C VAL A 274 8.68 -6.22 0.93
N SER A 275 9.06 -6.27 -0.35
CA SER A 275 8.18 -5.85 -1.41
C SER A 275 7.02 -6.84 -1.58
N LEU A 276 7.20 -8.11 -1.16
CA LEU A 276 6.10 -9.06 -1.01
C LEU A 276 5.15 -8.65 0.13
N PHE A 277 5.70 -8.31 1.30
CA PHE A 277 4.89 -7.95 2.45
C PHE A 277 4.12 -6.66 2.22
N TYR A 278 4.79 -5.63 1.72
CA TYR A 278 4.20 -4.32 1.47
C TYR A 278 3.30 -4.32 0.22
N GLY A 279 3.70 -5.01 -0.85
CA GLY A 279 2.95 -4.99 -2.10
C GLY A 279 1.86 -6.03 -2.26
N ILE A 280 1.85 -7.08 -1.42
CA ILE A 280 0.91 -8.20 -1.57
C ILE A 280 0.23 -8.55 -0.23
N VAL A 281 1.01 -8.72 0.84
CA VAL A 281 0.46 -9.20 2.12
C VAL A 281 -0.33 -8.10 2.84
N ALA A 282 0.19 -6.87 2.92
CA ALA A 282 -0.50 -5.76 3.58
C ALA A 282 -1.83 -5.39 2.87
N PRO A 283 -1.87 -5.19 1.54
CA PRO A 283 -3.12 -4.97 0.81
C PRO A 283 -4.14 -6.11 0.95
N MET A 284 -3.68 -7.37 1.11
CA MET A 284 -4.54 -8.52 1.38
C MET A 284 -5.12 -8.49 2.81
N LEU A 285 -4.33 -8.07 3.79
CA LEU A 285 -4.75 -8.02 5.19
C LEU A 285 -5.69 -6.83 5.47
N ASN A 286 -5.55 -5.71 4.76
CA ASN A 286 -6.39 -4.53 4.89
C ASN A 286 -7.91 -4.85 4.87
N PRO A 287 -8.46 -5.49 3.82
CA PRO A 287 -9.88 -5.81 3.77
C PRO A 287 -10.28 -6.86 4.82
N LEU A 288 -9.39 -7.78 5.21
CA LEU A 288 -9.68 -8.73 6.29
C LEU A 288 -9.78 -8.02 7.64
N ILE A 289 -8.88 -7.08 7.93
CA ILE A 289 -8.90 -6.29 9.16
C ILE A 289 -10.14 -5.41 9.21
N TYR A 290 -10.47 -4.70 8.12
CA TYR A 290 -11.62 -3.82 8.09
C TYR A 290 -12.96 -4.55 7.95
N ALA A 291 -13.07 -5.62 7.17
CA ALA A 291 -14.33 -6.34 6.97
C ALA A 291 -14.60 -7.43 8.02
N LEU A 292 -13.58 -8.19 8.46
CA LEU A 292 -13.78 -9.29 9.43
C LEU A 292 -13.78 -8.83 10.88
N ARG A 293 -13.18 -7.69 11.23
CA ARG A 293 -13.27 -7.16 12.61
C ARG A 293 -14.34 -6.09 12.78
N ASN A 294 -14.72 -5.38 11.72
CA ASN A 294 -15.73 -4.34 11.87
C ASN A 294 -17.15 -4.90 11.76
N LYS A 295 -17.86 -4.90 12.89
CA LYS A 295 -19.26 -5.31 12.99
C LYS A 295 -20.15 -4.51 12.02
N GLU A 296 -19.85 -3.23 11.80
CA GLU A 296 -20.63 -2.37 10.91
C GLU A 296 -20.54 -2.82 9.45
N VAL A 297 -19.34 -3.21 8.99
CA VAL A 297 -19.12 -3.72 7.63
C VAL A 297 -19.81 -5.08 7.44
N LYS A 298 -19.69 -5.99 8.41
CA LYS A 298 -20.40 -7.29 8.36
C LYS A 298 -21.90 -7.14 8.26
N GLU A 299 -22.47 -6.28 9.10
CA GLU A 299 -23.92 -6.06 9.12
C GLU A 299 -24.39 -5.33 7.86
N ALA A 300 -23.59 -4.42 7.29
CA ALA A 300 -23.90 -3.79 6.02
C ALA A 300 -23.84 -4.77 4.84
N PHE A 301 -22.85 -5.66 4.83
CA PHE A 301 -22.77 -6.73 3.84
C PHE A 301 -24.00 -7.65 3.90
N LYS A 302 -24.38 -8.14 5.09
CA LYS A 302 -25.60 -8.96 5.26
C LYS A 302 -26.85 -8.29 4.69
N ARG A 303 -27.01 -6.99 4.93
CA ARG A 303 -28.15 -6.22 4.41
C ARG A 303 -28.12 -6.06 2.91
N LEU A 304 -26.94 -5.81 2.33
CA LEU A 304 -26.78 -5.70 0.88
C LEU A 304 -27.15 -7.03 0.22
N VAL A 305 -26.64 -8.14 0.75
CA VAL A 305 -26.97 -9.50 0.30
C VAL A 305 -28.48 -9.76 0.40
N ALA A 306 -29.09 -9.45 1.55
CA ALA A 306 -30.54 -9.60 1.73
C ALA A 306 -31.34 -8.77 0.71
N ARG A 307 -30.95 -7.52 0.43
CA ARG A 307 -31.60 -6.69 -0.60
C ARG A 307 -31.49 -7.30 -1.99
N VAL A 308 -30.31 -7.79 -2.39
CA VAL A 308 -30.11 -8.42 -3.70
C VAL A 308 -30.98 -9.67 -3.86
N PHE A 309 -31.08 -10.49 -2.82
CA PHE A 309 -31.94 -11.69 -2.85
C PHE A 309 -33.43 -11.36 -2.78
N SER A 310 -33.83 -10.30 -2.07
CA SER A 310 -35.22 -9.83 -2.05
C SER A 310 -35.67 -9.18 -3.35
N ILE A 311 -34.77 -8.61 -4.15
CA ILE A 311 -35.06 -8.05 -5.48
C ILE A 311 -35.22 -9.17 -6.54
N ARG A 312 -34.66 -10.36 -6.28
CA ARG A 312 -34.77 -11.54 -7.16
C ARG A 312 -36.03 -12.39 -6.91
N LYS A 313 -36.93 -11.95 -6.03
CA LYS A 313 -38.17 -12.63 -5.68
C LYS A 313 -39.36 -11.76 -6.07
#